data_AF-A0A5C4S7I8-F1
#
_entry.id   AF-A0A5C4S7I8-F1
#
_cell.length_a   1.000
_cell.length_b   1.000
_cell.length_c   1.000
_cell.angle_alpha   90.00
_cell.angle_beta   90.00
_cell.angle_gamma   90.00
#
_symmetry.space_group_name_H-M   'P 1'
#
loop_
_entity.id
_entity.type
_entity.pdbx_description
1 polymer ?
#
loop_
_entity_poly.entity_id
_entity_poly.type
_entity_poly.pdbx_seq_one_letter_code
_entity_poly.pdbx_strand_id
1 'polypeptide(L)' 'MGTSNYSDEFKRDAVQQIAVRGYPVREVSRRLGVSTHSLYKWMKLFGDPAPKKPEVVPENW' A
#
# COMPACT_ATOMS: atom_id res chain seq x y z
N MET A 1 2.28 10.82 -20.78
CA MET A 1 1.64 10.71 -19.45
C MET A 1 2.75 10.49 -18.43
N GLY A 2 3.06 11.51 -17.64
CA GLY A 2 4.17 11.45 -16.69
C GLY A 2 3.86 10.44 -15.59
N THR A 3 4.68 9.41 -15.47
CA THR A 3 4.67 8.56 -14.29
C THR A 3 5.08 9.47 -13.14
N SER A 4 4.15 9.83 -12.24
CA SER A 4 4.50 10.51 -11.01
C SER A 4 5.42 9.59 -10.22
N ASN A 5 6.73 9.77 -10.42
CA ASN A 5 7.77 8.94 -9.84
C ASN A 5 7.97 9.41 -8.40
N TYR A 6 7.07 9.01 -7.51
CA TYR A 6 7.32 9.14 -6.08
C TYR A 6 8.58 8.36 -5.73
N SER A 7 9.47 8.95 -4.94
CA SER A 7 10.69 8.29 -4.45
C SER A 7 10.32 7.06 -3.62
N ASP A 8 11.14 6.01 -3.65
CA ASP A 8 10.86 4.79 -2.89
C ASP A 8 10.81 5.03 -1.38
N GLU A 9 11.55 6.02 -0.89
CA GLU A 9 11.48 6.51 0.50
C GLU A 9 10.07 7.00 0.84
N PHE A 10 9.49 7.82 -0.04
CA PHE A 10 8.12 8.33 0.13
C PHE A 10 7.09 7.21 0.11
N LYS A 11 7.26 6.23 -0.80
CA LYS A 11 6.37 5.06 -0.88
C LYS A 11 6.44 4.22 0.39
N ARG A 12 7.64 3.99 0.92
CA ARG A 12 7.85 3.24 2.17
C ARG A 12 7.26 3.95 3.37
N ASP A 13 7.44 5.26 3.48
CA ASP A 13 6.85 6.03 4.58
C ASP A 13 5.31 5.94 4.55
N ALA A 14 4.70 6.08 3.37
CA ALA A 14 3.26 5.94 3.20
C ALA A 14 2.77 4.53 3.59
N VAL A 15 3.50 3.47 3.21
CA VAL A 15 3.20 2.09 3.60
C VAL A 15 3.40 1.90 5.11
N GLN A 16 4.42 2.49 5.70
CA GLN A 16 4.71 2.39 7.13
C GLN A 16 3.63 3.09 7.97
N GLN A 17 3.10 4.23 7.52
CA GLN A 17 1.93 4.86 8.14
C GLN A 17 0.69 3.95 8.14
N ILE A 18 0.49 3.16 7.09
CA ILE A 18 -0.64 2.22 7.01
C ILE A 18 -0.37 0.97 7.84
N ALA A 19 0.79 0.34 7.68
CA ALA A 19 1.13 -0.95 8.28
C ALA A 19 1.54 -0.86 9.76
N VAL A 20 2.31 0.16 10.15
CA VAL A 20 2.82 0.32 11.52
C VAL A 20 1.87 1.14 12.36
N ARG A 21 1.37 2.27 11.83
CA ARG A 21 0.44 3.12 12.60
C ARG A 21 -1.02 2.71 12.46
N GLY A 22 -1.34 1.79 11.54
CA GLY A 22 -2.70 1.31 11.32
C GLY A 22 -3.63 2.35 10.69
N TYR A 23 -3.10 3.39 10.05
CA TYR A 23 -3.96 4.41 9.45
C TYR A 23 -4.70 3.88 8.22
N PRO A 24 -5.98 4.23 8.05
CA PRO A 24 -6.75 3.79 6.90
C PRO A 24 -6.21 4.42 5.61
N VAL A 25 -6.12 3.61 4.56
CA VAL A 25 -5.60 4.00 3.23
C VAL A 25 -6.27 5.26 2.69
N ARG A 26 -7.58 5.44 2.93
CA ARG A 26 -8.32 6.64 2.51
C ARG A 26 -7.84 7.91 3.19
N GLU A 27 -7.48 7.82 4.46
CA GLU A 27 -6.97 8.97 5.22
C GLU A 27 -5.55 9.31 4.80
N VAL A 28 -4.68 8.30 4.64
CA VAL A 28 -3.32 8.48 4.13
C VAL A 28 -3.33 9.04 2.71
N SER A 29 -4.23 8.57 1.85
CA SER A 29 -4.45 9.09 0.49
C SER A 29 -4.82 10.57 0.50
N ARG A 30 -5.78 10.97 1.34
CA ARG A 30 -6.19 12.38 1.46
C ARG A 30 -5.09 13.27 2.03
N ARG A 31 -4.33 12.78 3.02
CA ARG A 31 -3.24 13.52 3.67
C ARG A 31 -2.04 13.72 2.74
N LEU A 32 -1.65 12.67 2.02
CA LEU A 32 -0.48 12.68 1.13
C LEU A 32 -0.81 13.17 -0.28
N GLY A 33 -2.09 13.38 -0.62
CA GLY A 33 -2.53 13.77 -1.96
C GLY A 33 -2.26 12.71 -3.03
N VAL A 34 -2.14 11.44 -2.63
CA VAL A 34 -1.88 10.31 -3.52
C VAL A 34 -3.15 9.51 -3.76
N SER A 35 -3.24 8.83 -4.89
CA SER A 35 -4.35 7.91 -5.13
C SER A 35 -4.27 6.69 -4.20
N THR A 36 -5.41 6.23 -3.71
CA THR A 36 -5.52 4.98 -2.94
C THR A 36 -4.97 3.79 -3.73
N HIS A 37 -5.11 3.79 -5.06
CA HIS A 37 -4.57 2.78 -5.94
C HIS A 37 -3.03 2.69 -5.87
N SER A 38 -2.34 3.83 -5.85
CA SER A 38 -0.88 3.86 -5.67
C SER A 38 -0.46 3.31 -4.31
N LEU A 39 -1.19 3.65 -3.24
CA LEU A 39 -0.93 3.12 -1.89
C LEU A 39 -1.08 1.59 -1.85
N TYR A 40 -2.13 1.03 -2.45
CA TYR A 40 -2.28 -0.43 -2.55
C TYR A 40 -1.15 -1.08 -3.33
N LYS A 41 -0.69 -0.45 -4.42
CA LYS A 41 0.47 -0.94 -5.18
C LYS A 41 1.74 -0.91 -4.32
N TRP A 42 1.97 0.16 -3.57
CA TRP A 42 3.15 0.27 -2.69
C TRP A 42 3.09 -0.71 -1.53
N MET A 43 1.92 -0.93 -0.93
CA MET A 43 1.75 -1.95 0.10
C MET A 43 2.09 -3.35 -0.43
N LYS A 44 1.75 -3.67 -1.69
CA LYS A 44 2.18 -4.93 -2.31
C LYS A 44 3.68 -5.00 -2.62
N LEU A 45 4.31 -3.86 -2.90
CA LEU A 45 5.74 -3.79 -3.25
C LEU A 45 6.66 -3.76 -2.02
N PHE A 46 6.22 -3.14 -0.93
CA PHE A 46 7.03 -2.91 0.27
C PHE A 46 6.51 -3.63 1.52
N GLY A 47 5.26 -4.10 1.52
CA GLY A 47 4.62 -4.75 2.66
C GLY A 47 4.77 -6.28 2.70
N ASP A 48 5.46 -6.88 1.72
CA ASP A 48 5.57 -8.34 1.60
C ASP A 48 7.03 -8.79 1.66
N PRO A 49 7.52 -9.34 2.79
CA PRO A 49 8.53 -10.38 2.74
C PRO A 49 7.78 -11.68 2.44
N ALA A 50 7.63 -12.04 1.16
CA ALA A 50 6.90 -13.25 0.79
C ALA A 50 7.40 -14.47 1.60
N PRO A 51 6.49 -15.40 1.92
CA PRO A 51 6.61 -16.65 1.19
C PRO A 51 5.27 -17.21 0.74
N LYS A 52 5.28 -17.72 -0.51
CA LYS A 52 4.43 -18.79 -1.04
C LYS A 52 2.91 -18.73 -0.78
N LYS A 53 2.15 -18.50 -1.85
CA LYS A 53 0.85 -19.16 -2.04
C LYS A 53 1.01 -20.69 -1.92
N PRO A 54 0.02 -21.44 -1.43
CA PRO A 54 -1.35 -21.44 -1.98
C PRO A 54 -2.42 -21.17 -0.92
N GLU A 55 -3.54 -20.53 -1.29
CA GLU A 55 -4.88 -21.19 -1.23
C GLU A 55 -5.31 -21.41 0.23
N VAL A 56 -6.24 -20.63 0.78
CA VAL A 56 -7.69 -20.84 0.67
C VAL A 56 -8.39 -19.50 0.94
N VAL A 57 -9.19 -19.01 -0.01
CA VAL A 57 -10.28 -18.07 0.31
C VAL A 57 -11.56 -18.90 0.41
N PRO A 58 -12.17 -19.06 1.59
CA PRO A 58 -13.57 -19.46 1.63
C PRO A 58 -14.37 -18.22 1.24
N GLU A 59 -14.98 -18.29 0.06
CA GLU A 59 -16.05 -17.42 -0.39
C GLU A 59 -17.21 -17.53 0.62
N ASN A 60 -17.32 -16.58 1.56
CA ASN A 60 -18.56 -16.33 2.29
C ASN A 60 -18.51 -15.00 3.09
N TRP A 61 -18.68 -13.87 2.40
CA TRP A 61 -19.67 -12.81 2.69
C TRP A 61 -19.50 -11.63 1.74
#